data_AF-A0A7Y5NE19-F1
#
_entry.id   AF-A0A7Y5NE19-F1
#
_cell.length_a   1.000
_cell.length_b   1.000
_cell.length_c   1.000
_cell.angle_alpha   90.00
_cell.angle_beta   90.00
_cell.angle_gamma   90.00
#
_symmetry.space_group_name_H-M   'P 1'
#
loop_
_entity.id
_entity.type
_entity.pdbx_description
1 polymer ?
#
loop_
_entity_poly.entity_id
_entity_poly.type
_entity_poly.pdbx_seq_one_letter_code
_entity_poly.pdbx_strand_id
1 'polypeptide(L)' 'MSENIRQLPIEIGEMVEQIVASFSPERIILFGSYAYGKITTDSDVDLLVIMETDLPQAER' A
#
# COMPACT_ATOMS: atom_id res chain seq x y z
N MET A 1 0.07 13.82 -7.30
CA MET A 1 -1.00 12.89 -6.88
C MET A 1 -1.15 11.85 -7.97
N SER A 2 -0.68 10.64 -7.69
CA SER A 2 -0.44 9.55 -8.64
C SER A 2 -1.76 8.97 -9.18
N GLU A 3 -1.81 8.74 -10.49
CA GLU A 3 -3.03 8.48 -11.29
C GLU A 3 -3.74 7.12 -11.09
N ASN A 4 -3.34 6.25 -10.15
CA ASN A 4 -3.82 4.85 -10.13
C ASN A 4 -4.77 4.44 -8.98
N ILE A 5 -5.11 5.32 -8.03
CA ILE A 5 -5.98 4.93 -6.90
C ILE A 5 -7.44 4.68 -7.33
N ARG A 6 -7.88 5.24 -8.47
CA ARG A 6 -9.28 5.21 -8.93
C ARG A 6 -9.80 3.83 -9.39
N GLN A 7 -8.96 2.79 -9.41
CA GLN A 7 -9.35 1.44 -9.85
C GLN A 7 -9.23 0.37 -8.75
N LEU A 8 -8.88 0.77 -7.52
CA LEU A 8 -8.85 -0.14 -6.39
C LEU A 8 -10.26 -0.23 -5.75
N PRO A 9 -10.60 -1.36 -5.11
CA PRO A 9 -11.75 -1.38 -4.22
C PRO A 9 -11.66 -0.28 -3.18
N ILE A 10 -12.83 0.18 -2.75
CA ILE A 10 -12.97 1.27 -1.79
C ILE A 10 -12.15 0.96 -0.52
N GLU A 11 -12.16 -0.29 -0.03
CA GLU A 11 -11.44 -0.66 1.19
C GLU A 11 -9.92 -0.49 1.08
N ILE A 12 -9.34 -0.84 -0.09
CA ILE A 12 -7.90 -0.67 -0.32
C ILE A 12 -7.55 0.81 -0.50
N GLY A 13 -8.42 1.57 -1.17
CA GLY A 13 -8.27 3.02 -1.32
C GLY A 13 -8.19 3.74 0.02
N GLU A 14 -9.12 3.45 0.94
CA GLU A 14 -9.15 4.04 2.29
C GLU A 14 -7.87 3.71 3.08
N MET A 15 -7.39 2.47 3.00
CA MET A 15 -6.15 2.06 3.68
C MET A 15 -4.93 2.79 3.13
N VAL A 16 -4.84 2.95 1.81
CA VAL A 16 -3.77 3.72 1.16
C VAL A 16 -3.84 5.19 1.58
N GLU A 17 -5.02 5.79 1.63
CA GLU A 17 -5.19 7.18 2.09
C GLU A 17 -4.72 7.38 3.53
N GLN A 18 -5.05 6.45 4.43
CA GLN A 18 -4.58 6.50 5.83
C GLN A 18 -3.06 6.40 5.94
N ILE A 19 -2.42 5.53 5.15
CA ILE A 19 -0.96 5.38 5.12
C ILE A 19 -0.32 6.68 4.60
N VAL A 20 -0.85 7.26 3.51
CA VAL A 20 -0.32 8.51 2.95
C VAL A 20 -0.45 9.66 3.94
N ALA A 21 -1.61 9.80 4.58
CA ALA A 21 -1.86 10.86 5.55
C ALA A 21 -0.95 10.76 6.79
N SER A 22 -0.60 9.55 7.23
CA SER A 22 0.17 9.33 8.45
C SER A 22 1.68 9.34 8.23
N PHE A 23 2.15 8.85 7.09
CA PHE A 23 3.57 8.52 6.89
C PHE A 23 4.23 9.26 5.73
N SER A 24 3.47 9.92 4.84
CA SER A 24 4.00 10.59 3.64
C SER A 24 5.05 9.74 2.88
N PRO A 25 4.71 8.49 2.51
CA PRO A 25 5.68 7.57 1.92
C PRO A 25 6.15 8.05 0.54
N GLU A 26 7.36 7.66 0.16
CA GLU A 26 7.88 7.88 -1.20
C GLU A 26 7.09 7.05 -2.22
N ARG A 27 6.73 5.81 -1.84
CA ARG A 27 6.00 4.90 -2.72
C ARG A 27 5.18 3.89 -1.93
N ILE A 28 4.02 3.54 -2.47
CA ILE A 28 3.23 2.38 -2.05
C ILE A 28 3.06 1.49 -3.28
N ILE A 29 3.39 0.21 -3.15
CA ILE A 29 3.30 -0.79 -4.21
C ILE A 29 2.36 -1.90 -3.74
N LEU A 30 1.28 -2.12 -4.50
CA LEU A 30 0.43 -3.30 -4.35
C LEU A 30 1.07 -4.49 -5.06
N PHE A 31 1.27 -5.58 -4.34
CA PHE A 31 1.82 -6.82 -4.90
C PHE A 31 0.97 -8.02 -4.46
N GLY A 32 1.49 -9.23 -4.65
CA GLY A 32 0.78 -10.44 -4.24
C GLY A 32 -0.39 -10.80 -5.14
N SER A 33 -1.22 -11.74 -4.68
CA SER A 33 -2.34 -12.33 -5.45
C SER A 33 -3.33 -11.27 -5.96
N TYR A 34 -3.51 -10.21 -5.17
CA TYR A 34 -4.39 -9.08 -5.50
C TYR A 34 -3.92 -8.34 -6.77
N ALA A 35 -2.62 -8.08 -6.89
CA ALA A 35 -2.05 -7.40 -8.05
C ALA A 35 -2.13 -8.23 -9.35
N TYR A 36 -2.18 -9.55 -9.26
CA TYR A 36 -2.27 -10.46 -10.41
C TYR A 36 -3.70 -10.83 -10.83
N GLY A 37 -4.72 -10.21 -10.22
CA GLY A 37 -6.13 -10.43 -10.56
C GLY A 37 -6.68 -11.80 -10.12
N LYS A 38 -5.99 -12.52 -9.23
CA LYS A 38 -6.46 -13.78 -8.62
C LYS A 38 -7.17 -13.51 -7.30
N ILE A 39 -8.12 -12.58 -7.31
CA ILE A 39 -8.80 -12.10 -6.11
C ILE A 39 -9.88 -13.13 -5.73
N THR A 40 -9.79 -13.64 -4.50
CA THR A 40 -10.85 -14.40 -3.82
C THR A 40 -11.40 -13.56 -2.67
N THR A 41 -12.58 -13.92 -2.15
CA THR A 41 -13.19 -13.22 -0.99
C THR A 41 -12.33 -13.25 0.27
N ASP A 42 -11.38 -14.20 0.36
CA ASP A 42 -10.44 -14.35 1.47
C ASP A 42 -9.01 -13.91 1.10
N SER A 43 -8.84 -13.17 0.00
CA SER A 43 -7.50 -12.72 -0.41
C SER A 43 -7.03 -11.57 0.46
N ASP A 44 -5.88 -11.78 1.11
CA ASP A 44 -5.13 -10.72 1.79
C ASP A 44 -4.66 -9.64 0.80
N VAL A 45 -4.40 -8.44 1.30
CA VAL A 45 -3.88 -7.30 0.53
C VAL A 45 -2.43 -7.06 0.93
N ASP A 46 -1.51 -7.34 0.00
CA ASP A 46 -0.07 -7.16 0.22
C ASP A 46 0.40 -5.78 -0.27
N LEU A 47 0.86 -4.93 0.65
CA LEU A 47 1.42 -3.60 0.34
C LEU A 47 2.88 -3.50 0.76
N LEU A 48 3.72 -2.99 -0.15
CA LEU A 48 5.09 -2.57 0.16
C LEU A 48 5.13 -1.05 0.22
N VAL A 49 5.50 -0.53 1.38
CA VAL A 49 5.62 0.91 1.63
C VAL A 49 7.10 1.27 1.70
N ILE A 50 7.53 2.20 0.84
CA ILE A 50 8.88 2.74 0.83
C ILE A 50 8.80 4.16 1.37
N MET A 51 9.54 4.42 2.45
CA MET A 51 9.62 5.73 3.09
C MET A 51 11.00 5.93 3.72
N GLU A 52 11.40 7.20 3.83
CA GLU A 52 12.56 7.59 4.62
C GLU A 52 12.29 7.39 6.11
N THR A 53 13.31 6.95 6.85
CA THR A 53 13.23 6.77 8.30
C THR A 53 14.55 7.08 8.97
N ASP A 54 14.47 7.82 10.07
CA ASP A 54 15.62 8.12 10.94
C ASP A 54 15.93 6.97 11.92
N LEU A 55 15.14 5.88 11.89
CA LEU A 55 15.37 4.73 12.74
C LEU A 55 16.71 4.04 12.39
N PRO A 56 17.50 3.64 13.41
CA PRO A 56 18.71 2.84 13.21
C PRO A 56 18.38 1.56 12.43
N GLN A 57 19.32 1.06 11.62
CA GLN A 57 19.09 -0.13 10.78
C GLN A 57 18.61 -1.36 11.56
N ALA A 58 19.01 -1.51 12.84
CA ALA A 58 18.58 -2.60 13.70
C ALA A 58 17.10 -2.52 14.15
N GLU A 59 16.46 -1.37 13.95
CA GLU A 59 15.10 -1.05 14.40
C GLU A 59 14.15 -0.75 13.21
N ARG A 60 14.64 -0.95 11.97
CA ARG A 60 13.84 -0.90 10.73
C ARG A 60 13.23 -2.26 10.45
#